data_AF-A0A7Y4TXT2-F1
#
_entry.id   AF-A0A7Y4TXT2-F1
#
_cell.length_a   1.000
_cell.length_b   1.000
_cell.length_c   1.000
_cell.angle_alpha   90.00
_cell.angle_beta   90.00
_cell.angle_gamma   90.00
#
_symmetry.space_group_name_H-M   'P 1'
#
loop_
_entity.id
_entity.type
_entity.pdbx_description
1 polymer ?
#
loop_
_entity_poly.entity_id
_entity_poly.type
_entity_poly.pdbx_seq_one_letter_code
_entity_poly.pdbx_strand_id
1 'polypeptide(L)'
;MKFPPLDFSRVRTYPLAHRKSTVASSSLGQPWSAGGTFRDFLQRLPGTLAAADFREIVARLVAAVRAQRPVILGMGAHPLKVGLSPLIIDLLERGIVSAVAMNGAGVIHDFELASHGETSEDVAAALSDGSFGMARETGAFLNSAICDGVLTQGVGIGQAVGERIAAASFPHVSLSVLAACARLQVPACVHVAVGTDIIHMHPQANGAALGEGSLRDFRLLTSVVAQLEGGVFLNLGSAVIIPEVFLKALSLARNLGHVVNAVTTVDLDFVRHYRPAMNVVTRPTQNGGRGFHVTGHHEILFPLLCAAVIEELSSQA
;
A
#
# COMPACT_ATOMS: atom_id res chain seq x y z
N MET A 1 -42.94 31.06 0.28
CA MET A 1 -43.40 29.80 0.90
C MET A 1 -43.29 29.97 2.41
N LYS A 2 -44.35 29.71 3.20
CA LYS A 2 -44.32 29.82 4.67
C LYS A 2 -44.33 28.41 5.27
N PHE A 3 -43.38 28.12 6.14
CA PHE A 3 -43.29 26.86 6.87
C PHE A 3 -43.81 27.07 8.30
N PRO A 4 -44.96 26.50 8.68
CA PRO A 4 -45.47 26.63 10.05
C PRO A 4 -44.54 25.92 11.05
N PRO A 5 -44.39 26.48 12.28
CA PRO A 5 -43.54 25.88 13.31
C PRO A 5 -44.11 24.54 13.79
N LEU A 6 -43.23 23.58 14.04
CA LEU A 6 -43.58 22.29 14.62
C LEU A 6 -43.89 22.42 16.13
N ASP A 7 -44.83 21.62 16.60
CA ASP A 7 -45.18 21.51 18.04
C ASP A 7 -44.30 20.45 18.72
N PHE A 8 -43.22 20.90 19.35
CA PHE A 8 -42.26 20.03 20.04
C PHE A 8 -42.79 19.43 21.35
N SER A 9 -43.95 19.86 21.86
CA SER A 9 -44.57 19.26 23.06
C SER A 9 -45.04 17.81 22.83
N ARG A 10 -45.21 17.41 21.56
CA ARG A 10 -45.68 16.08 21.15
C ARG A 10 -44.56 15.07 20.92
N VAL A 11 -43.30 15.42 21.22
CA VAL A 11 -42.17 14.50 21.07
C VAL A 11 -42.37 13.29 21.99
N ARG A 12 -42.28 12.09 21.41
CA ARG A 12 -42.33 10.83 22.16
C ARG A 12 -40.91 10.44 22.55
N THR A 13 -40.70 10.16 23.84
CA THR A 13 -39.45 9.62 24.37
C THR A 13 -39.61 8.13 24.70
N TYR A 14 -38.50 7.44 24.92
CA TYR A 14 -38.50 6.03 25.32
C TYR A 14 -37.40 5.77 26.37
N PRO A 15 -37.57 4.77 27.26
CA PRO A 15 -36.56 4.41 28.25
C PRO A 15 -35.27 3.90 27.59
N LEU A 16 -34.11 4.29 28.13
CA LEU A 16 -32.81 3.84 27.66
C LEU A 16 -32.68 2.31 27.59
N ALA A 17 -33.29 1.60 28.53
CA ALA A 17 -33.28 0.13 28.60
C ALA A 17 -33.92 -0.54 27.38
N HIS A 18 -34.80 0.14 26.64
CA HIS A 18 -35.44 -0.40 25.43
C HIS A 18 -34.61 -0.12 24.16
N ARG A 19 -33.56 0.71 24.27
CA ARG A 19 -32.67 1.03 23.16
C ARG A 19 -31.63 -0.07 23.00
N LYS A 20 -31.52 -0.63 21.79
CA LYS A 20 -30.34 -1.44 21.42
C LYS A 20 -29.09 -0.55 21.43
N SER A 21 -28.25 -0.70 22.45
CA SER A 21 -26.97 -0.01 22.54
C SER A 21 -25.87 -0.85 21.89
N THR A 22 -24.99 -0.21 21.12
CA THR A 22 -23.94 -0.89 20.32
C THR A 22 -22.58 -0.92 21.02
N VAL A 23 -22.44 -0.24 22.15
CA VAL A 23 -21.21 -0.17 22.95
C VAL A 23 -21.54 -0.66 24.37
N ALA A 24 -20.78 -1.65 24.83
CA ALA A 24 -20.86 -2.20 26.18
C ALA A 24 -19.62 -1.81 26.98
N SER A 25 -19.72 -1.81 28.32
CA SER A 25 -18.58 -1.51 29.20
C SER A 25 -17.38 -2.45 28.96
N SER A 26 -17.62 -3.70 28.56
CA SER A 26 -16.60 -4.67 28.17
C SER A 26 -15.83 -4.33 26.89
N SER A 27 -16.35 -3.41 26.07
CA SER A 27 -15.70 -2.95 24.83
C SER A 27 -14.86 -1.68 25.02
N LEU A 28 -14.84 -1.11 26.22
CA LEU A 28 -14.06 0.07 26.55
C LEU A 28 -12.57 -0.24 26.52
N GLY A 29 -11.78 0.75 26.08
CA GLY A 29 -10.33 0.67 26.19
C GLY A 29 -9.89 0.78 27.65
N GLN A 30 -8.68 0.33 27.93
CA GLN A 30 -8.07 0.41 29.27
C GLN A 30 -6.94 1.45 29.28
N PRO A 31 -6.75 2.21 30.38
CA PRO A 31 -5.66 3.18 30.49
C PRO A 31 -4.29 2.51 30.30
N TRP A 32 -3.30 3.21 29.75
CA TRP A 32 -1.93 2.70 29.65
C TRP A 32 -1.19 2.81 30.98
N SER A 33 -0.28 1.87 31.25
CA SER A 33 0.60 1.88 32.42
C SER A 33 2.05 1.76 31.94
N ALA A 34 2.94 2.62 32.46
CA ALA A 34 4.35 2.58 32.08
C ALA A 34 4.97 1.20 32.37
N GLY A 35 5.86 0.74 31.48
CA GLY A 35 6.55 -0.55 31.60
C GLY A 35 5.80 -1.75 31.01
N GLY A 36 4.61 -1.56 30.43
CA GLY A 36 3.89 -2.61 29.70
C GLY A 36 4.55 -2.97 28.36
N THR A 37 4.14 -4.10 27.80
CA THR A 37 4.57 -4.58 26.48
C THR A 37 3.72 -3.99 25.36
N PHE A 38 4.20 -4.08 24.12
CA PHE A 38 3.41 -3.67 22.97
C PHE A 38 2.12 -4.53 22.81
N ARG A 39 2.18 -5.81 23.17
CA ARG A 39 0.99 -6.67 23.26
C ARG A 39 -0.04 -6.14 24.25
N ASP A 40 0.39 -5.70 25.43
CA ASP A 40 -0.50 -5.07 26.41
C ASP A 40 -1.17 -3.84 25.80
N PHE A 41 -0.42 -3.00 25.08
CA PHE A 41 -0.99 -1.84 24.38
C PHE A 41 -2.10 -2.25 23.41
N LEU A 42 -1.85 -3.25 22.56
CA LEU A 42 -2.83 -3.76 21.60
C LEU A 42 -4.08 -4.33 22.27
N GLN A 43 -3.94 -5.06 23.38
CA GLN A 43 -5.06 -5.64 24.13
C GLN A 43 -5.89 -4.59 24.87
N ARG A 44 -5.30 -3.44 25.24
CA ARG A 44 -5.99 -2.33 25.90
C ARG A 44 -6.78 -1.44 24.96
N LEU A 45 -6.61 -1.55 23.64
CA LEU A 45 -7.44 -0.82 22.68
C LEU A 45 -8.94 -1.15 22.85
N PRO A 46 -9.86 -0.20 22.57
CA PRO A 46 -11.29 -0.48 22.64
C PRO A 46 -11.70 -1.49 21.57
N GLY A 47 -12.70 -2.32 21.87
CA GLY A 47 -13.23 -3.36 20.99
C GLY A 47 -14.28 -2.86 19.99
N THR A 48 -14.17 -1.63 19.49
CA THR A 48 -15.19 -1.01 18.63
C THR A 48 -14.60 -0.17 17.51
N LEU A 49 -15.37 0.02 16.43
CA LEU A 49 -15.03 0.86 15.28
C LEU A 49 -13.63 0.55 14.73
N ALA A 50 -12.83 1.57 14.41
CA ALA A 50 -11.52 1.42 13.79
C ALA A 50 -10.52 0.57 14.60
N ALA A 51 -10.64 0.53 15.93
CA ALA A 51 -9.79 -0.31 16.76
C ALA A 51 -10.16 -1.81 16.64
N ALA A 52 -11.46 -2.11 16.50
CA ALA A 52 -11.91 -3.46 16.18
C ALA A 52 -11.50 -3.85 14.75
N ASP A 53 -11.69 -2.96 13.78
CA ASP A 53 -11.24 -3.18 12.39
C ASP A 53 -9.73 -3.40 12.32
N PHE A 54 -8.92 -2.61 13.04
CA PHE A 54 -7.46 -2.79 13.11
C PHE A 54 -7.06 -4.17 13.64
N ARG A 55 -7.69 -4.64 14.73
CA ARG A 55 -7.44 -5.99 15.25
C ARG A 55 -7.85 -7.09 14.25
N GLU A 56 -8.97 -6.90 13.54
CA GLU A 56 -9.41 -7.84 12.50
C GLU A 56 -8.44 -7.86 11.31
N ILE A 57 -7.92 -6.70 10.89
CA ILE A 57 -6.89 -6.60 9.85
C ILE A 57 -5.64 -7.39 10.26
N VAL A 58 -5.14 -7.18 11.47
CA VAL A 58 -3.97 -7.91 12.00
C VAL A 58 -4.22 -9.41 11.99
N ALA A 59 -5.37 -9.86 12.51
CA ALA A 59 -5.73 -11.28 12.54
C ALA A 59 -5.81 -11.89 11.13
N ARG A 60 -6.38 -11.17 10.15
CA ARG A 60 -6.49 -11.62 8.76
C ARG A 60 -5.14 -11.67 8.05
N LEU A 61 -4.26 -10.70 8.29
CA LEU A 61 -2.87 -10.72 7.79
C LEU A 61 -2.11 -11.93 8.34
N VAL A 62 -2.16 -12.14 9.66
CA VAL A 62 -1.53 -13.30 10.33
C VAL A 62 -2.06 -14.61 9.76
N ALA A 63 -3.37 -14.73 9.58
CA ALA A 63 -3.99 -15.92 9.00
C ALA A 63 -3.53 -16.17 7.56
N ALA A 64 -3.48 -15.12 6.72
CA ALA A 64 -2.99 -15.23 5.34
C ALA A 64 -1.53 -15.67 5.29
N VAL A 65 -0.65 -15.05 6.09
CA VAL A 65 0.78 -15.40 6.17
C VAL A 65 0.96 -16.86 6.60
N ARG A 66 0.27 -17.32 7.66
CA ARG A 66 0.35 -18.71 8.12
C ARG A 66 -0.18 -19.72 7.12
N ALA A 67 -1.22 -19.34 6.37
CA ALA A 67 -1.76 -20.15 5.29
C ALA A 67 -0.96 -20.03 3.98
N GLN A 68 0.19 -19.36 3.99
CA GLN A 68 1.04 -19.10 2.83
C GLN A 68 0.27 -18.48 1.65
N ARG A 69 -0.69 -17.60 1.97
CA ARG A 69 -1.46 -16.86 0.98
C ARG A 69 -0.77 -15.54 0.65
N PRO A 70 -0.90 -15.04 -0.59
CA PRO A 70 -0.22 -13.81 -0.98
C PRO A 70 -0.66 -12.61 -0.13
N VAL A 71 0.31 -11.79 0.23
CA VAL A 71 0.11 -10.46 0.81
C VAL A 71 0.77 -9.45 -0.12
N ILE A 72 -0.05 -8.73 -0.87
CA ILE A 72 0.39 -7.75 -1.85
C ILE A 72 0.38 -6.37 -1.20
N LEU A 73 1.53 -5.69 -1.21
CA LEU A 73 1.64 -4.27 -0.85
C LEU A 73 1.53 -3.41 -2.11
N GLY A 74 0.36 -2.83 -2.32
CA GLY A 74 0.16 -1.72 -3.24
C GLY A 74 0.50 -0.38 -2.57
N MET A 75 1.26 0.51 -3.21
CA MET A 75 1.64 1.78 -2.60
C MET A 75 1.82 2.95 -3.58
N GLY A 76 1.62 4.17 -3.06
CA GLY A 76 2.10 5.39 -3.70
C GLY A 76 3.57 5.67 -3.37
N ALA A 77 4.02 6.90 -3.66
CA ALA A 77 5.37 7.37 -3.35
C ALA A 77 5.54 7.83 -1.89
N HIS A 78 4.47 8.33 -1.27
CA HIS A 78 4.51 8.94 0.05
C HIS A 78 5.12 8.06 1.16
N PRO A 79 4.88 6.73 1.21
CA PRO A 79 5.48 5.87 2.24
C PRO A 79 7.01 5.94 2.27
N LEU A 80 7.66 6.01 1.10
CA LEU A 80 9.13 6.13 1.02
C LEU A 80 9.59 7.51 1.51
N LYS A 81 8.87 8.58 1.12
CA LYS A 81 9.16 9.96 1.53
C LYS A 81 9.12 10.15 3.05
N VAL A 82 8.28 9.41 3.75
CA VAL A 82 8.16 9.47 5.22
C VAL A 82 8.95 8.38 5.94
N GLY A 83 9.91 7.76 5.27
CA GLY A 83 10.90 6.88 5.90
C GLY A 83 10.42 5.46 6.17
N LEU A 84 9.41 4.95 5.47
CA LEU A 84 8.88 3.60 5.71
C LEU A 84 9.61 2.49 4.96
N SER A 85 10.59 2.80 4.09
CA SER A 85 11.34 1.79 3.32
C SER A 85 11.92 0.68 4.20
N PRO A 86 12.60 0.96 5.35
CA PRO A 86 13.15 -0.08 6.21
C PRO A 86 12.07 -1.03 6.77
N LEU A 87 10.87 -0.53 7.05
CA LEU A 87 9.77 -1.36 7.55
C LEU A 87 9.21 -2.25 6.44
N ILE A 88 9.08 -1.73 5.22
CA ILE A 88 8.64 -2.50 4.06
C ILE A 88 9.66 -3.63 3.79
N ILE A 89 10.95 -3.32 3.86
CA ILE A 89 12.04 -4.29 3.65
C ILE A 89 12.02 -5.37 4.74
N ASP A 90 11.85 -5.01 6.02
CA ASP A 90 11.73 -6.01 7.10
C ASP A 90 10.52 -6.94 6.88
N LEU A 91 9.38 -6.44 6.41
CA LEU A 91 8.24 -7.29 6.05
C LEU A 91 8.53 -8.23 4.87
N LEU A 92 9.30 -7.78 3.88
CA LEU A 92 9.74 -8.62 2.76
C LEU A 92 10.70 -9.71 3.24
N GLU A 93 11.68 -9.36 4.07
CA GLU A 93 12.68 -10.30 4.61
C GLU A 93 12.06 -11.35 5.51
N ARG A 94 10.99 -11.00 6.24
CA ARG A 94 10.19 -11.94 7.04
C ARG A 94 9.24 -12.81 6.21
N GLY A 95 9.10 -12.56 4.90
CA GLY A 95 8.12 -13.22 4.04
C GLY A 95 6.67 -12.87 4.38
N ILE A 96 6.43 -11.76 5.10
CA ILE A 96 5.09 -11.28 5.42
C ILE A 96 4.46 -10.62 4.20
N VAL A 97 5.22 -9.83 3.45
CA VAL A 97 4.82 -9.28 2.15
C VAL A 97 5.42 -10.15 1.05
N SER A 98 4.60 -10.58 0.10
CA SER A 98 4.99 -11.52 -0.96
C SER A 98 4.97 -10.92 -2.36
N ALA A 99 4.54 -9.66 -2.51
CA ALA A 99 4.64 -8.88 -3.75
C ALA A 99 4.46 -7.38 -3.47
N VAL A 100 5.07 -6.54 -4.30
CA VAL A 100 4.95 -5.07 -4.22
C VAL A 100 4.46 -4.51 -5.55
N ALA A 101 3.51 -3.57 -5.50
CA ALA A 101 3.08 -2.79 -6.66
C ALA A 101 3.09 -1.30 -6.32
N MET A 102 3.89 -0.50 -7.04
CA MET A 102 4.01 0.95 -6.79
C MET A 102 3.71 1.79 -8.03
N ASN A 103 3.39 3.07 -7.83
CA ASN A 103 3.31 4.02 -8.94
C ASN A 103 4.72 4.47 -9.38
N GLY A 104 4.85 5.13 -10.53
CA GLY A 104 6.15 5.55 -11.05
C GLY A 104 6.92 6.50 -10.13
N ALA A 105 6.25 7.42 -9.45
CA ALA A 105 6.87 8.24 -8.41
C ALA A 105 7.57 7.42 -7.29
N GLY A 106 7.04 6.26 -6.93
CA GLY A 106 7.66 5.38 -5.92
C GLY A 106 9.06 4.93 -6.33
N VAL A 107 9.26 4.64 -7.62
CA VAL A 107 10.56 4.21 -8.17
C VAL A 107 11.63 5.30 -8.04
N ILE A 108 11.24 6.55 -8.23
CA ILE A 108 12.13 7.71 -8.10
C ILE A 108 12.63 7.82 -6.67
N HIS A 109 11.72 7.86 -5.70
CA HIS A 109 12.09 7.98 -4.29
C HIS A 109 12.89 6.77 -3.80
N ASP A 110 12.57 5.57 -4.29
CA ASP A 110 13.32 4.35 -3.97
C ASP A 110 14.77 4.42 -4.46
N PHE A 111 14.98 4.88 -5.70
CA PHE A 111 16.30 5.08 -6.29
C PHE A 111 17.10 6.19 -5.59
N GLU A 112 16.49 7.32 -5.29
CA GLU A 112 17.16 8.44 -4.63
C GLU A 112 17.63 8.05 -3.22
N LEU A 113 16.80 7.35 -2.46
CA LEU A 113 17.19 6.77 -1.18
C LEU A 113 18.34 5.77 -1.34
N ALA A 114 18.31 4.91 -2.36
CA ALA A 114 19.38 3.94 -2.61
C ALA A 114 20.72 4.63 -2.91
N SER A 115 20.68 5.66 -3.75
CA SER A 115 21.86 6.33 -4.31
C SER A 115 22.47 7.37 -3.38
N HIS A 116 21.64 8.16 -2.71
CA HIS A 116 22.06 9.33 -1.92
C HIS A 116 21.58 9.31 -0.47
N GLY A 117 20.72 8.37 -0.08
CA GLY A 117 20.18 8.29 1.30
C GLY A 117 19.11 9.33 1.61
N GLU A 118 18.79 10.18 0.64
CA GLU A 118 17.89 11.34 0.75
C GLU A 118 16.97 11.38 -0.46
N THR A 119 15.77 11.94 -0.29
CA THR A 119 14.79 12.09 -1.37
C THR A 119 13.78 13.18 -1.03
N SER A 120 13.03 13.65 -2.03
CA SER A 120 12.12 14.79 -2.00
C SER A 120 12.83 16.13 -2.12
N GLU A 121 12.60 16.81 -3.24
CA GLU A 121 13.04 18.18 -3.49
C GLU A 121 12.01 19.22 -3.01
N ASP A 122 12.46 20.48 -2.85
CA ASP A 122 11.57 21.62 -2.63
C ASP A 122 10.84 21.98 -3.93
N VAL A 123 9.64 21.43 -4.07
CA VAL A 123 8.78 21.61 -5.24
C VAL A 123 8.46 23.09 -5.49
N ALA A 124 8.22 23.88 -4.45
CA ALA A 124 7.77 25.26 -4.62
C ALA A 124 8.89 26.14 -5.19
N ALA A 125 10.11 25.95 -4.69
CA ALA A 125 11.28 26.63 -5.22
C ALA A 125 11.56 26.20 -6.67
N ALA A 126 11.62 24.90 -6.94
CA ALA A 126 12.05 24.34 -8.22
C ALA A 126 11.02 24.50 -9.35
N LEU A 127 9.72 24.65 -9.04
CA LEU A 127 8.71 24.96 -10.06
C LEU A 127 8.87 26.37 -10.62
N SER A 128 9.40 27.31 -9.83
CA SER A 128 9.51 28.72 -10.24
C SER A 128 10.51 28.95 -11.38
N ASP A 129 11.58 28.15 -11.43
CA ASP A 129 12.65 28.24 -12.42
C ASP A 129 12.67 27.06 -13.41
N GLY A 130 11.76 26.09 -13.25
CA GLY A 130 11.63 24.92 -14.12
C GLY A 130 12.64 23.81 -13.83
N SER A 131 13.38 23.88 -12.71
CA SER A 131 14.33 22.85 -12.31
C SER A 131 13.70 21.64 -11.63
N PHE A 132 12.40 21.70 -11.29
CA PHE A 132 11.68 20.61 -10.62
C PHE A 132 11.84 19.28 -11.37
N GLY A 133 12.40 18.28 -10.69
CA GLY A 133 12.59 16.94 -11.24
C GLY A 133 13.73 16.79 -12.25
N MET A 134 14.62 17.77 -12.38
CA MET A 134 15.68 17.79 -13.40
C MET A 134 17.03 17.22 -12.94
N ALA A 135 17.06 16.49 -11.82
CA ALA A 135 18.25 15.77 -11.37
C ALA A 135 18.69 14.76 -12.45
N ARG A 136 19.91 14.96 -12.99
CA ARG A 136 20.42 14.21 -14.14
C ARG A 136 20.55 12.72 -13.81
N GLU A 137 21.11 12.42 -12.65
CA GLU A 137 21.40 11.07 -12.18
C GLU A 137 20.13 10.24 -12.09
N THR A 138 19.06 10.80 -11.49
CA THR A 138 17.74 10.15 -11.39
C THR A 138 17.15 9.85 -12.75
N GLY A 139 17.06 10.85 -13.63
CA GLY A 139 16.48 10.69 -14.96
C GLY A 139 17.26 9.72 -15.84
N ALA A 140 18.59 9.84 -15.87
CA ALA A 140 19.44 9.01 -16.73
C ALA A 140 19.51 7.55 -16.27
N PHE A 141 19.70 7.32 -14.96
CA PHE A 141 19.82 5.97 -14.42
C PHE A 141 18.52 5.19 -14.60
N LEU A 142 17.37 5.76 -14.21
CA LEU A 142 16.09 5.07 -14.27
C LEU A 142 15.64 4.80 -15.71
N ASN A 143 15.78 5.77 -16.62
CA ASN A 143 15.44 5.54 -18.02
C ASN A 143 16.34 4.49 -18.67
N SER A 144 17.65 4.49 -18.38
CA SER A 144 18.56 3.44 -18.86
C SER A 144 18.16 2.07 -18.31
N ALA A 145 17.91 1.95 -17.00
CA ALA A 145 17.48 0.70 -16.37
C ALA A 145 16.19 0.15 -17.00
N ILE A 146 15.21 1.03 -17.22
CA ILE A 146 13.93 0.67 -17.85
C ILE A 146 14.15 0.24 -19.30
N CYS A 147 14.91 0.98 -20.10
CA CYS A 147 15.16 0.63 -21.49
C CYS A 147 15.89 -0.71 -21.61
N ASP A 148 16.95 -0.91 -20.82
CA ASP A 148 17.74 -2.14 -20.83
C ASP A 148 16.87 -3.33 -20.42
N GLY A 149 16.19 -3.27 -19.27
CA GLY A 149 15.37 -4.38 -18.79
C GLY A 149 14.17 -4.68 -19.69
N VAL A 150 13.46 -3.65 -20.16
CA VAL A 150 12.26 -3.85 -20.97
C VAL A 150 12.61 -4.24 -22.41
N LEU A 151 13.51 -3.51 -23.07
CA LEU A 151 13.74 -3.71 -24.50
C LEU A 151 14.72 -4.85 -24.79
N THR A 152 15.64 -5.15 -23.87
CA THR A 152 16.67 -6.19 -24.09
C THR A 152 16.39 -7.47 -23.31
N GLN A 153 15.97 -7.37 -22.05
CA GLN A 153 15.82 -8.55 -21.16
C GLN A 153 14.39 -9.10 -21.14
N GLY A 154 13.40 -8.34 -21.60
CA GLY A 154 12.01 -8.80 -21.65
C GLY A 154 11.26 -8.73 -20.31
N VAL A 155 11.82 -8.05 -19.31
CA VAL A 155 11.21 -7.93 -17.97
C VAL A 155 10.37 -6.66 -17.83
N GLY A 156 9.61 -6.55 -16.75
CA GLY A 156 8.86 -5.34 -16.38
C GLY A 156 9.73 -4.32 -15.63
N ILE A 157 9.18 -3.14 -15.34
CA ILE A 157 9.95 -2.01 -14.78
C ILE A 157 10.43 -2.31 -13.36
N GLY A 158 9.57 -2.89 -12.52
CA GLY A 158 9.93 -3.17 -11.13
C GLY A 158 11.13 -4.10 -11.00
N GLN A 159 11.16 -5.18 -11.77
CA GLN A 159 12.31 -6.08 -11.84
C GLN A 159 13.54 -5.39 -12.46
N ALA A 160 13.38 -4.74 -13.61
CA ALA A 160 14.48 -4.07 -14.32
C ALA A 160 15.23 -3.08 -13.42
N VAL A 161 14.48 -2.22 -12.73
CA VAL A 161 15.06 -1.19 -11.85
C VAL A 161 15.62 -1.82 -10.58
N GLY A 162 14.89 -2.76 -9.95
CA GLY A 162 15.36 -3.43 -8.74
C GLY A 162 16.68 -4.16 -8.93
N GLU A 163 16.82 -4.92 -10.01
CA GLU A 163 18.07 -5.61 -10.35
C GLU A 163 19.20 -4.62 -10.66
N ARG A 164 18.90 -3.52 -11.37
CA ARG A 164 19.90 -2.49 -11.68
C ARG A 164 20.40 -1.77 -10.42
N ILE A 165 19.50 -1.45 -9.48
CA ILE A 165 19.87 -0.85 -8.18
C ILE A 165 20.67 -1.86 -7.36
N ALA A 166 20.24 -3.12 -7.27
CA ALA A 166 20.93 -4.16 -6.51
C ALA A 166 22.34 -4.45 -7.04
N ALA A 167 22.54 -4.35 -8.36
CA ALA A 167 23.86 -4.49 -9.00
C ALA A 167 24.71 -3.21 -8.91
N ALA A 168 24.12 -2.08 -8.56
CA ALA A 168 24.85 -0.83 -8.41
C ALA A 168 25.58 -0.78 -7.05
N SER A 169 26.78 -0.22 -7.02
CA SER A 169 27.56 -0.01 -5.79
C SER A 169 27.14 1.27 -5.05
N PHE A 170 25.84 1.47 -4.87
CA PHE A 170 25.33 2.64 -4.15
C PHE A 170 25.53 2.52 -2.64
N PRO A 171 25.82 3.63 -1.94
CA PRO A 171 26.12 3.60 -0.50
C PRO A 171 24.92 3.20 0.38
N HIS A 172 23.69 3.37 -0.11
CA HIS A 172 22.46 3.15 0.65
C HIS A 172 21.53 2.13 -0.01
N VAL A 173 22.08 1.19 -0.78
CA VAL A 173 21.29 0.18 -1.53
C VAL A 173 20.32 -0.61 -0.64
N SER A 174 20.64 -0.78 0.65
CA SER A 174 19.80 -1.45 1.64
C SER A 174 18.51 -0.70 1.99
N LEU A 175 18.37 0.57 1.57
CA LEU A 175 17.14 1.35 1.73
C LEU A 175 16.16 1.16 0.56
N SER A 176 16.57 0.50 -0.53
CA SER A 176 15.71 0.28 -1.70
C SER A 176 14.82 -0.94 -1.53
N VAL A 177 13.51 -0.71 -1.59
CA VAL A 177 12.47 -1.74 -1.64
C VAL A 177 12.60 -2.56 -2.92
N LEU A 178 12.90 -1.94 -4.07
CA LEU A 178 13.05 -2.66 -5.34
C LEU A 178 14.30 -3.55 -5.35
N ALA A 179 15.42 -3.08 -4.80
CA ALA A 179 16.63 -3.90 -4.65
C ALA A 179 16.41 -5.06 -3.67
N ALA A 180 15.67 -4.82 -2.58
CA ALA A 180 15.26 -5.90 -1.67
C ALA A 180 14.38 -6.93 -2.38
N CYS A 181 13.41 -6.50 -3.19
CA CYS A 181 12.58 -7.40 -3.99
C CYS A 181 13.42 -8.24 -4.97
N ALA A 182 14.37 -7.63 -5.68
CA ALA A 182 15.27 -8.34 -6.59
C ALA A 182 16.12 -9.38 -5.85
N ARG A 183 16.73 -9.01 -4.71
CA ARG A 183 17.52 -9.91 -3.87
C ARG A 183 16.71 -11.09 -3.34
N LEU A 184 15.47 -10.85 -2.92
CA LEU A 184 14.58 -11.86 -2.32
C LEU A 184 13.74 -12.60 -3.37
N GLN A 185 13.88 -12.25 -4.65
CA GLN A 185 13.06 -12.79 -5.75
C GLN A 185 11.54 -12.59 -5.52
N VAL A 186 11.17 -11.48 -4.90
CA VAL A 186 9.79 -11.07 -4.67
C VAL A 186 9.29 -10.27 -5.88
N PRO A 187 8.10 -10.58 -6.45
CA PRO A 187 7.54 -9.80 -7.54
C PRO A 187 7.37 -8.32 -7.18
N ALA A 188 8.02 -7.44 -7.94
CA ALA A 188 7.87 -6.00 -7.86
C ALA A 188 7.33 -5.45 -9.18
N CYS A 189 6.26 -4.66 -9.11
CA CYS A 189 5.56 -4.10 -10.26
C CYS A 189 5.50 -2.58 -10.15
N VAL A 190 5.71 -1.87 -11.27
CA VAL A 190 5.64 -0.42 -11.35
C VAL A 190 4.60 -0.01 -12.40
N HIS A 191 3.64 0.79 -11.96
CA HIS A 191 2.54 1.27 -12.79
C HIS A 191 2.71 2.76 -13.10
N VAL A 192 3.12 3.04 -14.33
CA VAL A 192 3.45 4.38 -14.80
C VAL A 192 2.20 5.09 -15.29
N ALA A 193 2.00 6.33 -14.82
CA ALA A 193 1.09 7.27 -15.46
C ALA A 193 1.94 8.26 -16.28
N VAL A 194 1.93 8.11 -17.60
CA VAL A 194 2.83 8.89 -18.47
C VAL A 194 2.55 10.38 -18.30
N GLY A 195 3.62 11.15 -18.07
CA GLY A 195 3.56 12.58 -17.78
C GLY A 195 3.42 12.95 -16.29
N THR A 196 3.29 12.00 -15.36
CA THR A 196 3.21 12.32 -13.92
C THR A 196 4.54 12.28 -13.20
N ASP A 197 5.48 11.47 -13.68
CA ASP A 197 6.74 11.19 -13.01
C ASP A 197 7.89 11.99 -13.63
N ILE A 198 8.83 12.46 -12.81
CA ILE A 198 9.88 13.40 -13.25
C ILE A 198 10.81 12.81 -14.33
N ILE A 199 10.97 11.48 -14.34
CA ILE A 199 11.78 10.78 -15.33
C ILE A 199 11.22 10.86 -16.75
N HIS A 200 9.94 11.23 -16.92
CA HIS A 200 9.32 11.42 -18.25
C HIS A 200 9.76 12.71 -18.93
N MET A 201 10.21 13.70 -18.16
CA MET A 201 10.68 14.98 -18.69
C MET A 201 12.11 14.88 -19.24
N HIS A 202 12.84 13.82 -18.85
CA HIS A 202 14.22 13.62 -19.23
C HIS A 202 14.37 13.25 -20.72
N PRO A 203 15.37 13.76 -21.46
CA PRO A 203 15.55 13.47 -22.89
C PRO A 203 15.74 11.98 -23.25
N GLN A 204 16.12 11.16 -22.28
CA GLN A 204 16.27 9.70 -22.45
C GLN A 204 14.98 8.92 -22.20
N ALA A 205 13.86 9.59 -21.88
CA ALA A 205 12.58 8.94 -21.70
C ALA A 205 12.13 8.23 -22.99
N ASN A 206 11.85 6.94 -22.88
CA ASN A 206 11.39 6.12 -23.99
C ASN A 206 9.96 5.65 -23.73
N GLY A 207 8.99 6.25 -24.42
CA GLY A 207 7.57 5.94 -24.25
C GLY A 207 7.22 4.47 -24.56
N ALA A 208 7.92 3.84 -25.50
CA ALA A 208 7.72 2.42 -25.81
C ALA A 208 8.20 1.54 -24.65
N ALA A 209 9.36 1.82 -24.06
CA ALA A 209 9.86 1.08 -22.91
C ALA A 209 8.99 1.30 -21.66
N LEU A 210 8.56 2.53 -21.39
CA LEU A 210 7.67 2.84 -20.27
C LEU A 210 6.32 2.13 -20.40
N GLY A 211 5.69 2.22 -21.57
CA GLY A 211 4.39 1.58 -21.83
C GLY A 211 4.46 0.05 -21.79
N GLU A 212 5.42 -0.54 -22.50
CA GLU A 212 5.60 -1.99 -22.52
C GLU A 212 5.99 -2.55 -21.14
N GLY A 213 6.92 -1.89 -20.45
CA GLY A 213 7.37 -2.30 -19.12
C GLY A 213 6.23 -2.27 -18.10
N SER A 214 5.41 -1.21 -18.11
CA SER A 214 4.26 -1.12 -17.21
C SER A 214 3.16 -2.13 -17.54
N LEU A 215 2.96 -2.47 -18.83
CA LEU A 215 2.04 -3.52 -19.24
C LEU A 215 2.52 -4.92 -18.81
N ARG A 216 3.84 -5.18 -18.83
CA ARG A 216 4.40 -6.42 -18.29
C ARG A 216 4.21 -6.53 -16.78
N ASP A 217 4.48 -5.46 -16.05
CA ASP A 217 4.22 -5.39 -14.61
C ASP A 217 2.74 -5.60 -14.31
N PHE A 218 1.82 -5.10 -15.14
CA PHE A 218 0.39 -5.38 -15.00
C PHE A 218 0.05 -6.88 -15.17
N ARG A 219 0.67 -7.56 -16.14
CA ARG A 219 0.49 -9.01 -16.34
C ARG A 219 1.09 -9.83 -15.19
N LEU A 220 2.26 -9.42 -14.70
CA LEU A 220 2.90 -10.03 -13.53
C LEU A 220 2.00 -9.87 -12.29
N LEU A 221 1.55 -8.66 -12.00
CA LEU A 221 0.62 -8.40 -10.89
C LEU A 221 -0.67 -9.19 -11.03
N THR A 222 -1.23 -9.31 -12.23
CA THR A 222 -2.43 -10.14 -12.49
C THR A 222 -2.18 -11.60 -12.12
N SER A 223 -0.98 -12.13 -12.38
CA SER A 223 -0.59 -13.49 -12.02
C SER A 223 -0.50 -13.69 -10.50
N VAL A 224 -0.05 -12.66 -9.76
CA VAL A 224 -0.07 -12.67 -8.29
C VAL A 224 -1.50 -12.57 -7.76
N VAL A 225 -2.32 -11.66 -8.32
CA VAL A 225 -3.72 -11.47 -7.92
C VAL A 225 -4.56 -12.72 -8.18
N ALA A 226 -4.25 -13.50 -9.21
CA ALA A 226 -4.89 -14.79 -9.49
C ALA A 226 -4.73 -15.83 -8.36
N GLN A 227 -3.76 -15.62 -7.45
CA GLN A 227 -3.51 -16.47 -6.29
C GLN A 227 -4.01 -15.86 -4.97
N LEU A 228 -4.71 -14.71 -5.02
CA LEU A 228 -5.07 -13.90 -3.84
C LEU A 228 -6.27 -14.44 -3.05
N GLU A 229 -6.81 -15.63 -3.39
CA GLU A 229 -7.86 -16.27 -2.58
C GLU A 229 -7.36 -16.58 -1.17
N GLY A 230 -8.04 -16.05 -0.16
CA GLY A 230 -7.60 -16.10 1.23
C GLY A 230 -6.39 -15.19 1.54
N GLY A 231 -5.94 -14.39 0.58
CA GLY A 231 -4.82 -13.46 0.71
C GLY A 231 -5.25 -12.04 1.08
N VAL A 232 -4.26 -11.15 1.10
CA VAL A 232 -4.45 -9.73 1.49
C VAL A 232 -3.89 -8.78 0.43
N PHE A 233 -4.65 -7.74 0.12
CA PHE A 233 -4.17 -6.58 -0.62
C PHE A 233 -4.18 -5.34 0.26
N LEU A 234 -3.01 -4.76 0.50
CA LEU A 234 -2.84 -3.51 1.23
C LEU A 234 -2.62 -2.38 0.22
N ASN A 235 -3.45 -1.34 0.25
CA ASN A 235 -3.23 -0.09 -0.47
C ASN A 235 -2.70 0.96 0.51
N LEU A 236 -1.42 1.32 0.40
CA LEU A 236 -0.75 2.27 1.27
C LEU A 236 -0.52 3.60 0.51
N GLY A 237 -1.42 4.55 0.70
CA GLY A 237 -1.27 5.92 0.21
C GLY A 237 -1.33 6.11 -1.31
N SER A 238 -1.97 5.20 -2.05
CA SER A 238 -2.22 5.39 -3.48
C SER A 238 -3.69 5.75 -3.73
N ALA A 239 -3.92 6.99 -4.15
CA ALA A 239 -5.27 7.50 -4.33
C ALA A 239 -5.95 7.06 -5.63
N VAL A 240 -5.21 6.69 -6.69
CA VAL A 240 -5.79 6.39 -8.01
C VAL A 240 -5.10 5.22 -8.71
N ILE A 241 -3.79 5.32 -8.98
CA ILE A 241 -3.09 4.41 -9.91
C ILE A 241 -3.18 2.96 -9.44
N ILE A 242 -2.76 2.67 -8.21
CA ILE A 242 -2.78 1.31 -7.67
C ILE A 242 -4.21 0.78 -7.46
N PRO A 243 -5.17 1.54 -6.90
CA PRO A 243 -6.57 1.12 -6.85
C PRO A 243 -7.16 0.75 -8.20
N GLU A 244 -6.91 1.54 -9.24
CA GLU A 244 -7.40 1.28 -10.60
C GLU A 244 -6.74 0.02 -11.17
N VAL A 245 -5.42 -0.10 -11.07
CA VAL A 245 -4.66 -1.27 -11.54
C VAL A 245 -5.12 -2.56 -10.85
N PHE A 246 -5.21 -2.56 -9.53
CA PHE A 246 -5.64 -3.72 -8.74
C PHE A 246 -7.02 -4.23 -9.17
N LEU A 247 -7.98 -3.32 -9.35
CA LEU A 247 -9.33 -3.71 -9.77
C LEU A 247 -9.32 -4.37 -11.16
N LYS A 248 -8.48 -3.88 -12.09
CA LYS A 248 -8.36 -4.47 -13.44
C LYS A 248 -7.66 -5.82 -13.39
N ALA A 249 -6.60 -5.95 -12.59
CA ALA A 249 -5.91 -7.22 -12.37
C ALA A 249 -6.85 -8.27 -11.77
N LEU A 250 -7.66 -7.90 -10.77
CA LEU A 250 -8.66 -8.78 -10.16
C LEU A 250 -9.74 -9.20 -11.17
N SER A 251 -10.26 -8.24 -11.93
CA SER A 251 -11.25 -8.52 -12.98
C SER A 251 -10.70 -9.48 -14.02
N LEU A 252 -9.45 -9.29 -14.47
CA LEU A 252 -8.81 -10.14 -15.45
C LEU A 252 -8.51 -11.53 -14.88
N ALA A 253 -7.99 -11.63 -13.65
CA ALA A 253 -7.76 -12.90 -12.98
C ALA A 253 -9.03 -13.75 -12.88
N ARG A 254 -10.15 -13.14 -12.46
CA ARG A 254 -11.47 -13.79 -12.42
C ARG A 254 -11.95 -14.18 -13.82
N ASN A 255 -11.77 -13.31 -14.82
CA ASN A 255 -12.14 -13.59 -16.20
C ASN A 255 -11.38 -14.77 -16.81
N LEU A 256 -10.11 -14.96 -16.41
CA LEU A 256 -9.28 -16.10 -16.79
C LEU A 256 -9.62 -17.39 -16.02
N GLY A 257 -10.66 -17.38 -15.18
CA GLY A 257 -11.16 -18.57 -14.48
C GLY A 257 -10.58 -18.81 -13.08
N HIS A 258 -9.76 -17.91 -12.57
CA HIS A 258 -9.24 -18.02 -11.20
C HIS A 258 -10.30 -17.63 -10.17
N VAL A 259 -10.44 -18.43 -9.12
CA VAL A 259 -11.32 -18.12 -7.98
C VAL A 259 -10.60 -17.13 -7.08
N VAL A 260 -11.10 -15.90 -7.00
CA VAL A 260 -10.61 -14.85 -6.11
C VAL A 260 -11.80 -14.11 -5.53
N ASN A 261 -12.48 -14.68 -4.54
CA ASN A 261 -13.69 -14.18 -3.91
C ASN A 261 -13.46 -13.76 -2.45
N ALA A 262 -12.78 -14.60 -1.67
CA ALA A 262 -12.53 -14.38 -0.25
C ALA A 262 -11.18 -13.67 -0.05
N VAL A 263 -11.12 -12.40 -0.45
CA VAL A 263 -9.94 -11.54 -0.28
C VAL A 263 -10.12 -10.56 0.87
N THR A 264 -9.05 -10.32 1.62
CA THR A 264 -9.00 -9.17 2.55
C THR A 264 -8.36 -7.99 1.85
N THR A 265 -9.01 -6.83 1.86
CA THR A 265 -8.45 -5.61 1.28
C THR A 265 -8.41 -4.50 2.32
N VAL A 266 -7.34 -3.72 2.34
CA VAL A 266 -7.15 -2.64 3.31
C VAL A 266 -6.70 -1.40 2.57
N ASP A 267 -7.41 -0.30 2.78
CA ASP A 267 -6.97 1.03 2.37
C ASP A 267 -6.43 1.80 3.58
N LEU A 268 -5.17 2.22 3.48
CA LEU A 268 -4.42 2.97 4.49
C LEU A 268 -4.06 4.33 3.90
N ASP A 269 -4.78 5.38 4.32
CA ASP A 269 -4.54 6.75 3.85
C ASP A 269 -5.01 7.77 4.91
N PHE A 270 -4.36 8.93 4.97
CA PHE A 270 -4.79 10.03 5.84
C PHE A 270 -6.03 10.76 5.28
N VAL A 271 -6.40 10.54 4.01
CA VAL A 271 -7.63 11.04 3.39
C VAL A 271 -8.47 9.90 2.80
N ARG A 272 -9.80 9.99 2.95
CA ARG A 272 -10.72 9.04 2.31
C ARG A 272 -10.97 9.43 0.86
N HIS A 273 -10.50 8.61 -0.07
CA HIS A 273 -10.66 8.84 -1.49
C HIS A 273 -11.74 7.95 -2.11
N TYR A 274 -12.44 8.45 -3.13
CA TYR A 274 -13.48 7.69 -3.84
C TYR A 274 -12.94 6.42 -4.49
N ARG A 275 -11.76 6.49 -5.15
CA ARG A 275 -11.22 5.34 -5.89
C ARG A 275 -10.78 4.20 -4.98
N PRO A 276 -10.01 4.40 -3.90
CA PRO A 276 -9.73 3.32 -2.97
C PRO A 276 -10.99 2.80 -2.25
N ALA A 277 -11.91 3.67 -1.84
CA ALA A 277 -13.17 3.24 -1.21
C ALA A 277 -13.98 2.28 -2.12
N MET A 278 -14.03 2.55 -3.41
CA MET A 278 -14.77 1.70 -4.35
C MET A 278 -13.94 0.52 -4.85
N ASN A 279 -12.72 0.76 -5.29
CA ASN A 279 -11.91 -0.21 -6.05
C ASN A 279 -10.99 -1.07 -5.18
N VAL A 280 -10.76 -0.69 -3.93
CA VAL A 280 -10.01 -1.51 -2.95
C VAL A 280 -10.99 -2.09 -1.93
N VAL A 281 -11.77 -1.23 -1.26
CA VAL A 281 -12.56 -1.65 -0.09
C VAL A 281 -13.86 -2.35 -0.49
N THR A 282 -14.65 -1.75 -1.37
CA THR A 282 -16.05 -2.19 -1.59
C THR A 282 -16.19 -3.26 -2.68
N ARG A 283 -15.80 -2.97 -3.93
CA ARG A 283 -16.07 -3.85 -5.09
C ARG A 283 -15.30 -5.19 -5.05
N PRO A 284 -14.01 -5.23 -4.67
CA PRO A 284 -13.25 -6.49 -4.65
C PRO A 284 -13.83 -7.57 -3.74
N THR A 285 -14.49 -7.15 -2.65
CA THR A 285 -14.86 -8.01 -1.52
C THR A 285 -16.33 -8.46 -1.53
N GLN A 286 -17.12 -8.02 -2.52
CA GLN A 286 -18.57 -8.30 -2.60
C GLN A 286 -18.91 -9.80 -2.65
N ASN A 287 -17.98 -10.65 -3.10
CA ASN A 287 -18.21 -12.08 -3.29
C ASN A 287 -17.78 -12.96 -2.09
N GLY A 288 -17.50 -12.37 -0.92
CA GLY A 288 -17.15 -13.13 0.30
C GLY A 288 -15.89 -12.66 1.04
N GLY A 289 -15.27 -11.58 0.57
CA GLY A 289 -14.11 -10.96 1.22
C GLY A 289 -14.48 -9.96 2.31
N ARG A 290 -13.47 -9.25 2.82
CA ARG A 290 -13.67 -8.14 3.77
C ARG A 290 -12.77 -6.97 3.41
N GLY A 291 -13.38 -5.82 3.18
CA GLY A 291 -12.68 -4.57 2.93
C GLY A 291 -12.63 -3.70 4.16
N PHE A 292 -11.49 -3.08 4.41
CA PHE A 292 -11.27 -2.15 5.50
C PHE A 292 -10.75 -0.80 5.00
N HIS A 293 -11.09 0.24 5.74
CA HIS A 293 -10.53 1.56 5.56
C HIS A 293 -10.02 2.06 6.90
N VAL A 294 -8.72 2.38 6.99
CA VAL A 294 -8.12 2.94 8.20
C VAL A 294 -7.54 4.30 7.85
N THR A 295 -8.07 5.34 8.50
CA THR A 295 -7.65 6.72 8.23
C THR A 295 -6.58 7.16 9.22
N GLY A 296 -5.42 7.55 8.71
CA GLY A 296 -4.32 8.06 9.53
C GLY A 296 -3.03 8.27 8.75
N HIS A 297 -2.11 9.05 9.32
CA HIS A 297 -0.79 9.29 8.75
C HIS A 297 0.02 8.00 8.64
N HIS A 298 0.65 7.77 7.48
CA HIS A 298 1.34 6.51 7.16
C HIS A 298 2.49 6.23 8.14
N GLU A 299 3.25 7.26 8.49
CA GLU A 299 4.41 7.24 9.39
C GLU A 299 4.08 6.86 10.84
N ILE A 300 2.79 6.77 11.19
CA ILE A 300 2.32 6.27 12.49
C ILE A 300 1.56 4.96 12.30
N LEU A 301 0.62 4.94 11.36
CA LEU A 301 -0.32 3.83 11.19
C LEU A 301 0.35 2.56 10.65
N PHE A 302 1.23 2.70 9.65
CA PHE A 302 1.89 1.55 9.05
C PHE A 302 2.90 0.89 10.01
N PRO A 303 3.77 1.63 10.73
CA PRO A 303 4.60 1.05 11.78
C PRO A 303 3.82 0.30 12.85
N LEU A 304 2.68 0.85 13.29
CA LEU A 304 1.79 0.18 14.25
C LEU A 304 1.25 -1.14 13.70
N LEU A 305 0.85 -1.17 12.42
CA LEU A 305 0.39 -2.39 11.75
C LEU A 305 1.51 -3.42 11.62
N CYS A 306 2.70 -3.01 11.18
CA CYS A 306 3.87 -3.89 11.05
C CYS A 306 4.19 -4.57 12.39
N ALA A 307 4.33 -3.77 13.45
CA ALA A 307 4.61 -4.27 14.79
C ALA A 307 3.52 -5.22 15.29
N ALA A 308 2.23 -4.90 15.05
CA ALA A 308 1.13 -5.74 15.51
C ALA A 308 1.08 -7.11 14.82
N VAL A 309 1.36 -7.16 13.52
CA VAL A 309 1.43 -8.43 12.77
C VAL A 309 2.62 -9.27 13.23
N ILE A 310 3.80 -8.67 13.40
CA ILE A 310 5.01 -9.37 13.87
C ILE A 310 4.81 -9.93 15.29
N GLU A 311 4.24 -9.12 16.19
CA GLU A 311 3.92 -9.51 17.56
C GLU A 311 2.96 -10.71 17.58
N GLU A 312 1.88 -10.67 16.79
CA GLU A 312 0.88 -11.73 16.77
C GLU A 312 1.37 -13.02 16.09
N LEU A 313 2.23 -12.91 15.07
CA LEU A 313 2.90 -14.06 14.46
C LEU A 313 3.79 -14.79 15.48
N SER A 314 4.50 -14.05 16.33
CA SER A 314 5.44 -14.58 17.32
C SER A 314 4.76 -15.26 18.52
N SER A 315 3.53 -14.89 18.87
CA SER A 315 2.83 -15.45 20.05
C SER A 315 2.23 -16.84 19.91
N GLN A 316 2.07 -17.34 18.68
CA GLN A 316 1.44 -18.65 18.45
C GLN A 316 2.36 -19.59 17.67
N ALA A 317 3.67 -19.34 17.75
CA ALA A 317 4.74 -20.22 17.27
C ALA A 317 5.17 -21.23 18.35
#